data_AF-A0A356NVJ3-F1
#
_entry.id   AF-A0A356NVJ3-F1
#
_cell.length_a   1.000
_cell.length_b   1.000
_cell.length_c   1.000
_cell.angle_alpha   90.00
_cell.angle_beta   90.00
_cell.angle_gamma   90.00
#
_symmetry.space_group_name_H-M   'P 1'
#
loop_
_entity.id
_entity.type
_entity.pdbx_description
1 polymer ?
#
loop_
_entity_poly.entity_id
_entity_poly.type
_entity_poly.pdbx_seq_one_letter_code
_entity_poly.pdbx_strand_id
1 'polypeptide(L)'
;VTITSPDAEVQPRIHGNYLDHQQDLDDAVRMARFVQRLQEAPALKAVLAEDPMTPLADMDDAAVIDDFRERGSTVFHLCGTCRMGPDRRDAVVDPQLRVHGIGGLRIVDASVFPNITSANTNAPTIMLAHKAAQMILADAG
;
A
#
# COMPACT_ATOMS: atom_id res chain seq x y z
N VAL A 1 9.69 -8.01 1.98
CA VAL A 1 9.48 -9.48 1.86
C VAL A 1 10.82 -10.12 1.54
N THR A 2 11.17 -11.22 2.20
CA THR A 2 12.45 -11.93 1.98
C THR A 2 12.26 -13.44 2.08
N ILE A 3 13.05 -14.21 1.33
CA ILE A 3 13.07 -15.67 1.46
C ILE A 3 13.70 -16.08 2.80
N THR A 4 13.27 -17.22 3.31
CA THR A 4 13.76 -17.80 4.59
C THR A 4 14.42 -19.17 4.40
N SER A 5 14.32 -19.74 3.19
CA SER A 5 14.77 -21.09 2.83
C SER A 5 15.08 -21.12 1.33
N PRO A 6 15.95 -22.05 0.86
CA PRO A 6 16.09 -22.36 -0.56
C PRO A 6 14.89 -23.16 -1.14
N ASP A 7 14.03 -23.72 -0.30
CA ASP A 7 12.80 -24.41 -0.70
C ASP A 7 11.70 -23.39 -1.06
N ALA A 8 11.20 -23.44 -2.29
CA ALA A 8 10.21 -22.50 -2.82
C ALA A 8 8.81 -22.65 -2.18
N GLU A 9 8.52 -23.79 -1.56
CA GLU A 9 7.24 -24.02 -0.86
C GLU A 9 7.20 -23.37 0.53
N VAL A 10 8.36 -22.98 1.06
CA VAL A 10 8.45 -22.30 2.36
C VAL A 10 8.03 -20.85 2.20
N GLN A 11 7.00 -20.45 2.96
CA GLN A 11 6.48 -19.08 2.94
C GLN A 11 7.58 -18.05 3.28
N PRO A 12 7.61 -16.91 2.56
CA PRO A 12 8.60 -15.87 2.82
C PRO A 12 8.30 -15.15 4.12
N ARG A 13 9.30 -14.44 4.64
CA ARG A 13 9.09 -13.47 5.71
C ARG A 13 8.47 -12.20 5.12
N ILE A 14 7.30 -11.84 5.63
CA ILE A 14 6.64 -10.57 5.32
C ILE A 14 6.75 -9.66 6.53
N HIS A 15 7.30 -8.46 6.30
CA HIS A 15 7.42 -7.43 7.31
C HIS A 15 6.99 -6.10 6.66
N GLY A 16 5.93 -5.50 7.19
CA GLY A 16 5.26 -4.35 6.57
C GLY A 16 5.75 -2.99 7.04
N ASN A 17 6.54 -2.92 8.11
CA ASN A 17 7.00 -1.66 8.73
C ASN A 17 5.87 -0.64 8.94
N TYR A 18 4.68 -1.09 9.33
CA TYR A 18 3.56 -0.18 9.59
C TYR A 18 3.94 0.79 10.71
N LEU A 19 3.66 2.09 10.50
CA LEU A 19 3.92 3.15 11.47
C LEU A 19 5.41 3.40 11.78
N ASP A 20 6.32 2.91 10.94
CA ASP A 20 7.77 3.08 11.12
C ASP A 20 8.24 4.51 10.81
N HIS A 21 7.48 5.25 10.00
CA HIS A 21 7.79 6.63 9.65
C HIS A 21 6.90 7.63 10.40
N GLN A 22 7.47 8.76 10.86
CA GLN A 22 6.74 9.80 11.60
C GLN A 22 5.51 10.31 10.84
N GLN A 23 5.63 10.43 9.52
CA GLN A 23 4.52 10.81 8.64
C GLN A 23 3.27 9.91 8.81
N ASP A 24 3.46 8.60 9.00
CA ASP A 24 2.35 7.65 9.18
C ASP A 24 1.60 7.92 10.49
N LEU A 25 2.34 8.25 11.56
CA LEU A 25 1.79 8.63 12.87
C LEU A 25 1.04 9.96 12.77
N ASP A 26 1.63 10.94 12.11
CA ASP A 26 1.02 12.25 11.90
C ASP A 26 -0.27 12.14 11.07
N ASP A 27 -0.29 11.28 10.06
CA ASP A 27 -1.48 11.00 9.26
C ASP A 27 -2.57 10.29 10.05
N ALA A 28 -2.22 9.33 10.91
CA ALA A 28 -3.18 8.69 11.82
C ALA A 28 -3.87 9.71 12.74
N VAL A 29 -3.09 10.61 13.34
CA VAL A 29 -3.62 11.71 14.17
C VAL A 29 -4.50 12.65 13.34
N ARG A 30 -4.03 13.10 12.17
CA ARG A 30 -4.82 13.98 11.29
C ARG A 30 -6.15 13.35 10.89
N MET A 31 -6.14 12.06 10.55
CA MET A 31 -7.33 11.29 10.23
C MET A 31 -8.28 11.25 11.43
N ALA A 32 -7.81 10.92 12.63
CA ALA A 32 -8.63 10.87 13.84
C ALA A 32 -9.30 12.23 14.13
N ARG A 33 -8.54 13.33 14.05
CA ARG A 33 -9.10 14.69 14.24
C ARG A 33 -10.12 15.05 13.16
N PHE A 34 -9.93 14.58 11.93
CA PHE A 34 -10.92 14.75 10.86
C PHE A 34 -12.20 13.95 11.14
N VAL A 35 -12.07 12.68 11.54
CA VAL A 35 -13.21 11.81 11.89
C VAL A 35 -13.98 12.38 13.09
N GLN A 36 -13.30 12.90 14.11
CA GLN A 36 -13.94 13.58 15.24
C GLN A 36 -14.83 14.73 14.77
N ARG A 37 -14.31 15.63 13.92
CA ARG A 37 -15.11 16.75 13.37
C ARG A 37 -16.31 16.25 12.56
N LEU A 38 -16.15 15.13 11.85
CA LEU A 38 -17.23 14.52 11.08
C LEU A 38 -18.31 13.94 12.00
N GLN A 39 -17.93 13.26 13.07
CA GLN A 39 -18.82 12.75 14.13
C GLN A 39 -19.61 13.87 14.81
N GLU A 40 -19.02 15.06 14.95
CA GLU A 40 -19.66 16.22 15.56
C GLU A 40 -20.60 16.99 14.62
N ALA A 41 -20.54 16.72 13.31
CA ALA A 41 -21.31 17.45 12.31
C ALA A 41 -22.83 17.26 12.53
N PRO A 42 -23.64 18.34 12.58
CA PRO A 42 -25.09 18.23 12.83
C PRO A 42 -25.83 17.32 11.86
N ALA A 43 -25.43 17.33 10.58
CA ALA A 43 -26.03 16.47 9.56
C ALA A 43 -25.79 14.98 9.82
N LEU A 44 -24.61 14.62 10.37
CA LEU A 44 -24.32 13.24 10.73
C LEU A 44 -25.03 12.87 12.04
N LYS A 45 -24.95 13.73 13.06
CA LYS A 45 -25.66 13.53 14.33
C LYS A 45 -27.17 13.34 14.17
N ALA A 46 -27.78 14.02 13.19
CA ALA A 46 -29.21 13.89 12.90
C ALA A 46 -29.62 12.52 12.34
N VAL A 47 -28.68 11.71 11.86
CA VAL A 47 -28.95 10.39 11.22
C VAL A 47 -28.32 9.20 11.94
N LEU A 48 -27.44 9.43 12.91
CA LEU A 48 -26.85 8.36 13.71
C LEU A 48 -27.89 7.80 14.68
N ALA A 49 -28.05 6.47 14.68
CA ALA A 49 -28.93 5.78 15.64
C ALA A 49 -28.32 5.75 17.05
N GLU A 50 -27.00 5.73 17.15
CA GLU A 50 -26.22 5.64 18.38
C GLU A 50 -24.98 6.54 18.27
N ASP A 51 -24.43 6.93 19.40
CA ASP A 51 -23.18 7.69 19.43
C ASP A 51 -22.00 6.83 18.91
N PRO A 52 -20.99 7.45 18.27
CA PRO A 52 -19.82 6.72 17.79
C PRO A 52 -19.09 6.00 18.92
N MET A 53 -18.73 4.74 18.68
CA MET A 53 -18.08 3.87 19.68
C MET A 53 -16.70 4.35 20.16
N THR A 54 -15.99 5.14 19.35
CA THR A 54 -14.66 5.66 19.70
C THR A 54 -14.77 7.11 20.15
N PRO A 55 -14.52 7.43 21.43
CA PRO A 55 -14.62 8.79 21.97
C PRO A 55 -13.37 9.61 21.61
N LEU A 56 -13.20 9.93 20.33
CA LEU A 56 -12.01 10.62 19.80
C LEU A 56 -11.77 12.00 20.43
N ALA A 57 -12.82 12.63 20.96
CA ALA A 57 -12.73 13.92 21.64
C ALA A 57 -11.98 13.86 22.98
N ASP A 58 -11.98 12.69 23.64
CA ASP A 58 -11.34 12.49 24.95
C ASP A 58 -9.89 11.99 24.82
N MET A 59 -9.44 11.73 23.59
CA MET A 59 -8.11 11.17 23.29
C MET A 59 -7.14 12.29 22.88
N ASP A 60 -6.00 12.40 23.58
CA ASP A 60 -4.85 13.14 23.07
C ASP A 60 -4.18 12.40 21.89
N ASP A 61 -3.18 13.01 21.27
CA ASP A 61 -2.54 12.44 20.07
C ASP A 61 -1.82 11.11 20.36
N ALA A 62 -1.29 10.92 21.58
CA ALA A 62 -0.66 9.69 21.99
C ALA A 62 -1.68 8.56 22.13
N ALA A 63 -2.81 8.83 22.80
CA ALA A 63 -3.93 7.90 22.93
C ALA A 63 -4.53 7.52 21.57
N VAL A 64 -4.60 8.46 20.62
CA VAL A 64 -5.03 8.16 19.24
C VAL A 64 -4.06 7.19 18.55
N ILE A 65 -2.76 7.40 18.68
CA ILE A 65 -1.75 6.52 18.07
C ILE A 65 -1.82 5.12 18.68
N ASP A 66 -1.98 5.01 20.01
CA ASP A 66 -2.06 3.71 20.68
C ASP A 66 -3.34 2.96 20.30
N ASP A 67 -4.49 3.65 20.20
CA ASP A 67 -5.73 3.08 19.67
C ASP A 67 -5.57 2.62 18.20
N PHE A 68 -4.88 3.44 17.37
CA PHE A 68 -4.60 3.07 15.99
C PHE A 68 -3.68 1.84 15.89
N ARG A 69 -2.72 1.68 16.79
CA ARG A 69 -1.85 0.48 16.87
C ARG A 69 -2.63 -0.76 17.27
N GLU A 70 -3.57 -0.63 18.22
CA GLU A 70 -4.35 -1.75 18.73
C GLU A 70 -5.39 -2.24 17.71
N ARG A 71 -6.06 -1.32 17.02
CA ARG A 71 -7.21 -1.63 16.14
C ARG A 71 -6.89 -1.56 14.66
N GLY A 72 -5.78 -0.92 14.28
CA GLY A 72 -5.35 -0.79 12.89
C GLY A 72 -5.09 -2.14 12.24
N SER A 73 -5.46 -2.25 10.96
CA SER A 73 -5.14 -3.43 10.16
C SER A 73 -4.74 -3.03 8.75
N THR A 74 -4.25 -3.99 7.97
CA THR A 74 -3.90 -3.72 6.57
C THR A 74 -5.16 -3.71 5.70
N VAL A 75 -5.18 -2.82 4.71
CA VAL A 75 -6.17 -2.83 3.62
C VAL A 75 -5.73 -3.68 2.43
N PHE A 76 -4.70 -4.52 2.60
CA PHE A 76 -4.25 -5.53 1.64
C PHE A 76 -3.75 -5.00 0.29
N HIS A 77 -3.26 -3.76 0.24
CA HIS A 77 -2.72 -3.11 -0.97
C HIS A 77 -1.17 -3.14 -1.04
N LEU A 78 -0.55 -4.30 -0.76
CA LEU A 78 0.91 -4.45 -0.82
C LEU A 78 1.42 -4.31 -2.27
N CYS A 79 2.46 -3.50 -2.48
CA CYS A 79 3.06 -3.24 -3.79
C CYS A 79 4.55 -2.86 -3.67
N GLY A 80 5.24 -2.70 -4.81
CA GLY A 80 6.57 -2.08 -4.88
C GLY A 80 7.77 -2.94 -4.51
N THR A 81 7.60 -4.24 -4.22
CA THR A 81 8.70 -5.14 -3.84
C THR A 81 9.67 -5.46 -4.99
N CYS A 82 9.27 -5.22 -6.24
CA CYS A 82 10.08 -5.33 -7.45
C CYS A 82 9.99 -4.04 -8.29
N ARG A 83 10.11 -2.88 -7.62
CA ARG A 83 9.94 -1.54 -8.18
C ARG A 83 10.48 -1.38 -9.61
N MET A 84 9.66 -0.78 -10.47
CA MET A 84 10.03 -0.30 -11.80
C MET A 84 10.80 1.02 -11.72
N GLY A 85 11.86 1.16 -12.52
CA GLY A 85 12.64 2.38 -12.61
C GLY A 85 13.80 2.28 -13.62
N PRO A 86 14.33 3.43 -14.08
CA PRO A 86 15.37 3.45 -15.10
C PRO A 86 16.76 3.01 -14.58
N ASP A 87 17.01 3.10 -13.28
CA ASP A 87 18.30 2.79 -12.68
C ASP A 87 18.27 1.45 -11.93
N ARG A 88 19.10 0.50 -12.35
CA ARG A 88 19.21 -0.81 -11.69
C ARG A 88 19.71 -0.76 -10.25
N ARG A 89 20.26 0.37 -9.79
CA ARG A 89 20.71 0.56 -8.39
C ARG A 89 19.54 0.70 -7.43
N ASP A 90 18.39 1.16 -7.91
CA ASP A 90 17.20 1.37 -7.10
C ASP A 90 15.95 0.65 -7.65
N ALA A 91 16.00 0.03 -8.84
CA ALA A 91 14.88 -0.69 -9.43
C ALA A 91 15.21 -2.15 -9.76
N VAL A 92 14.19 -3.00 -9.74
CA VAL A 92 14.28 -4.42 -10.15
C VAL A 92 13.97 -4.59 -11.63
N VAL A 93 13.01 -3.82 -12.14
CA VAL A 93 12.64 -3.82 -13.57
C VAL A 93 12.80 -2.46 -14.22
N ASP A 94 13.08 -2.45 -15.52
CA ASP A 94 13.12 -1.24 -16.35
C ASP A 94 11.69 -0.72 -16.69
N PRO A 95 11.55 0.46 -17.33
CA PRO A 95 10.23 0.97 -17.76
C PRO A 95 9.46 0.08 -18.75
N GLN A 96 10.10 -0.94 -19.32
CA GLN A 96 9.52 -1.96 -20.19
C GLN A 96 9.22 -3.26 -19.42
N LEU A 97 9.31 -3.22 -18.08
CA LEU A 97 9.05 -4.31 -17.13
C LEU A 97 10.05 -5.47 -17.24
N ARG A 98 11.19 -5.26 -17.88
CA ARG A 98 12.24 -6.27 -18.02
C ARG A 98 13.13 -6.26 -16.78
N VAL A 99 13.47 -7.43 -16.26
CA VAL A 99 14.36 -7.54 -15.10
C VAL A 99 15.75 -7.06 -15.47
N HIS A 100 16.30 -6.12 -14.70
CA HIS A 100 17.62 -5.57 -14.95
C HIS A 100 18.68 -6.68 -14.92
N GLY A 101 19.45 -6.80 -16.01
CA GLY A 101 20.54 -7.78 -16.11
C GLY A 101 20.13 -9.22 -16.47
N ILE A 102 18.84 -9.50 -16.66
CA ILE A 102 18.34 -10.83 -17.05
C ILE A 102 17.55 -10.72 -18.36
N GLY A 103 18.07 -11.36 -19.41
CA GLY A 103 17.39 -11.42 -20.71
C GLY A 103 16.15 -12.31 -20.68
N GLY A 104 15.08 -11.90 -21.37
CA GLY A 104 13.88 -12.71 -21.55
C GLY A 104 12.96 -12.82 -20.32
N LEU A 105 13.25 -12.13 -19.22
CA LEU A 105 12.46 -12.16 -18.00
C LEU A 105 11.77 -10.81 -17.73
N ARG A 106 10.48 -10.86 -17.37
CA ARG A 106 9.69 -9.70 -16.94
C ARG A 106 8.91 -9.98 -15.66
N ILE A 107 8.53 -8.92 -14.95
CA ILE A 107 7.60 -8.98 -13.83
C ILE A 107 6.40 -8.09 -14.16
N VAL A 108 5.19 -8.63 -14.06
CA VAL A 108 3.95 -7.93 -14.46
C VAL A 108 2.88 -8.15 -13.39
N ASP A 109 3.02 -7.42 -12.29
CA ASP A 109 2.06 -7.40 -11.17
C ASP A 109 2.22 -6.11 -10.35
N ALA A 110 1.51 -5.99 -9.22
CA ALA A 110 1.59 -4.81 -8.35
C ALA A 110 2.99 -4.60 -7.72
N SER A 111 3.87 -5.60 -7.71
CA SER A 111 5.20 -5.46 -7.13
C SER A 111 6.06 -4.45 -7.88
N VAL A 112 5.75 -4.16 -9.15
CA VAL A 112 6.54 -3.21 -9.97
C VAL A 112 6.15 -1.76 -9.76
N PHE A 113 5.06 -1.47 -9.05
CA PHE A 113 4.65 -0.09 -8.84
C PHE A 113 5.73 0.70 -8.08
N PRO A 114 6.18 1.85 -8.60
CA PRO A 114 7.19 2.66 -7.92
C PRO A 114 6.71 3.26 -6.60
N ASN A 115 5.40 3.49 -6.49
CA ASN A 115 4.70 3.95 -5.31
C ASN A 115 3.28 3.39 -5.28
N ILE A 116 2.65 3.34 -4.10
CA ILE A 116 1.25 2.93 -3.96
C ILE A 116 0.32 3.94 -4.64
N THR A 117 -0.74 3.44 -5.28
CA THR A 117 -1.77 4.28 -5.88
C THR A 117 -2.80 4.74 -4.85
N SER A 118 -3.43 5.91 -5.05
CA SER A 118 -4.50 6.40 -4.16
C SER A 118 -5.82 5.62 -4.28
N ALA A 119 -5.96 4.78 -5.30
CA ALA A 119 -7.09 3.86 -5.50
C ALA A 119 -6.70 2.42 -5.16
N ASN A 120 -7.68 1.53 -5.04
CA ASN A 120 -7.46 0.10 -4.85
C ASN A 120 -6.58 -0.48 -5.96
N THR A 121 -5.59 -1.31 -5.59
CA THR A 121 -4.50 -1.75 -6.48
C THR A 121 -4.94 -2.67 -7.61
N ASN A 122 -6.14 -3.25 -7.55
CA ASN A 122 -6.65 -4.16 -8.57
C ASN A 122 -6.72 -3.51 -9.97
N ALA A 123 -7.41 -2.37 -10.09
CA ALA A 123 -7.59 -1.71 -11.39
C ALA A 123 -6.26 -1.22 -12.01
N PRO A 124 -5.35 -0.57 -11.26
CA PRO A 124 -4.00 -0.28 -11.75
C PRO A 124 -3.22 -1.52 -12.20
N THR A 125 -3.36 -2.66 -11.51
CA THR A 125 -2.66 -3.90 -11.86
C THR A 125 -3.17 -4.50 -13.17
N ILE A 126 -4.49 -4.48 -13.38
CA ILE A 126 -5.11 -4.89 -14.65
C ILE A 126 -4.63 -4.00 -15.80
N MET A 127 -4.59 -2.68 -15.58
CA MET A 127 -4.12 -1.72 -16.59
C MET A 127 -2.65 -1.95 -16.95
N LEU A 128 -1.79 -2.12 -15.93
CA LEU A 128 -0.38 -2.47 -16.11
C LEU A 128 -0.24 -3.74 -16.95
N ALA A 129 -0.99 -4.81 -16.61
CA ALA A 129 -0.94 -6.08 -17.33
C ALA A 129 -1.35 -5.92 -18.80
N HIS A 130 -2.38 -5.11 -19.09
CA HIS A 130 -2.79 -4.84 -20.46
C HIS A 130 -1.70 -4.11 -21.25
N LYS A 131 -1.09 -3.08 -20.66
CA LYS A 131 0.02 -2.34 -21.28
C LYS A 131 1.24 -3.23 -21.48
N ALA A 132 1.57 -4.08 -20.51
CA ALA A 132 2.66 -5.03 -20.57
C ALA A 132 2.47 -6.04 -21.72
N ALA A 133 1.25 -6.56 -21.89
CA ALA A 133 0.93 -7.47 -22.99
C ALA A 133 1.23 -6.83 -24.36
N GLN A 134 0.87 -5.56 -24.56
CA GLN A 134 1.19 -4.82 -25.79
C GLN A 134 2.70 -4.67 -25.99
N MET A 135 3.45 -4.36 -24.93
CA MET A 135 4.92 -4.27 -25.00
C MET A 135 5.58 -5.61 -25.32
N ILE A 136 5.09 -6.69 -24.74
CA ILE A 136 5.59 -8.05 -24.98
C ILE A 136 5.35 -8.46 -26.44
N LEU A 137 4.15 -8.20 -26.97
CA LEU A 137 3.82 -8.49 -28.37
C LEU A 137 4.67 -7.66 -29.33
N ALA A 138 4.91 -6.38 -29.04
CA ALA A 138 5.73 -5.51 -29.88
C ALA A 138 7.21 -5.93 -29.93
N ASP A 139 7.74 -6.50 -28.86
CA ASP A 139 9.13 -7.00 -28.82
C ASP A 139 9.29 -8.38 -29.49
N ALA A 140 8.20 -9.10 -29.73
CA ALA A 140 8.20 -10.43 -30.33
C ALA A 140 8.10 -10.41 -31.87
N GLY A 141 7.74 -9.27 -32.46
CA GLY A 141 7.68 -9.04 -33.91
C GLY A 141 8.91 -8.33 -34.42
#